data_AF-A0A2M7R5X0-F1
#
_entry.id   AF-A0A2M7R5X0-F1
#
_cell.length_a   1.000
_cell.length_b   1.000
_cell.length_c   1.000
_cell.angle_alpha   90.00
_cell.angle_beta   90.00
_cell.angle_gamma   90.00
#
_symmetry.space_group_name_H-M   'P 1'
#
loop_
_entity.id
_entity.type
_entity.pdbx_description
1 polymer ?
#
loop_
_entity_poly.entity_id
_entity_poly.type
_entity_poly.pdbx_seq_one_letter_code
_entity_poly.pdbx_strand_id
1 'polypeptide(L)'
;MTIKPKLIFVFILVLGIVIGGYKYFSKSEELPYNWALVEKGNIVQKVSATGQVIPAKKIDLQFEIQGKIKDIKAMVGEKVETGDVLAVLDTSELNTQVLEAEAARDVAKAKLDQVLVGVSEEEIKVYETAVENAEIALSNARVALKNAEQNLVDVKIDAQNDLDQAYQDSLNTLDDSYLKLYNAFNTADSIQRTYFDTNDQEGIKVRENKKYKIEEPMVRAKSYLDIAKDNPINGNIDTALLEMKDALNKASGALAIIRNICEEPVYRNTVSATDKTSLDTQRININTALTNIVNSQQTIASTKLTNKSNINTAQSSLDTSQNALNTAEGNLKSAQDKLAQIKAPSRKSDIELAQAQLSQTEAALSRAKQQLAKAILVAPYSGTITNIEKEEGEMAKLGESIISIISFNKFQVEVDIPEADVGKVSQQDPTEITLDAFPDYKFLGKVIKIDPAETIIQGVVYYKVTVGFDEPDKRMKSGMTANVDIITETKENVLAVPQGAVLAKDGQKMVRILEGKDIKEVKVETGIRGSRGEIEILSGLKKGDRVITFIKK
;
A
#
# COMPACT_ATOMS: atom_id res chain seq x y z
N MET A 1 -35.63 109.78 103.17
CA MET A 1 -36.93 109.14 103.47
C MET A 1 -36.67 107.65 103.70
N THR A 2 -36.48 107.26 104.95
CA THR A 2 -36.08 105.92 105.39
C THR A 2 -37.25 104.95 105.26
N ILE A 3 -37.23 104.10 104.23
CA ILE A 3 -38.25 103.09 103.99
C ILE A 3 -38.11 101.97 105.04
N LYS A 4 -39.15 101.82 105.85
CA LYS A 4 -39.22 100.90 106.99
C LYS A 4 -39.06 99.43 106.52
N PRO A 5 -38.27 98.59 107.23
CA PRO A 5 -37.87 97.24 106.80
C PRO A 5 -39.00 96.20 106.65
N LYS A 6 -40.26 96.55 106.98
CA LYS A 6 -41.41 95.64 106.86
C LYS A 6 -41.89 95.43 105.41
N LEU A 7 -41.57 96.32 104.46
CA LEU A 7 -42.00 96.17 103.06
C LEU A 7 -41.15 95.17 102.25
N ILE A 8 -39.86 95.01 102.57
CA ILE A 8 -38.95 94.10 101.84
C ILE A 8 -39.32 92.63 102.09
N PHE A 9 -39.77 92.30 103.31
CA PHE A 9 -40.13 90.93 103.68
C PHE A 9 -41.37 90.42 102.94
N VAL A 10 -42.34 91.31 102.65
CA VAL A 10 -43.55 90.96 101.88
C VAL A 10 -43.20 90.68 100.42
N PHE A 11 -42.25 91.42 99.84
CA PHE A 11 -41.83 91.22 98.45
C PHE A 11 -41.10 89.88 98.25
N ILE A 12 -40.26 89.47 99.21
CA ILE A 12 -39.57 88.16 99.18
C ILE A 12 -40.56 87.01 99.32
N LEU A 13 -41.60 87.16 100.16
CA LEU A 13 -42.60 86.12 100.37
C LEU A 13 -43.49 85.91 99.13
N VAL A 14 -43.87 86.99 98.45
CA VAL A 14 -44.62 86.91 97.17
C VAL A 14 -43.76 86.31 96.07
N LEU A 15 -42.48 86.67 95.96
CA LEU A 15 -41.56 86.09 94.98
C LEU A 15 -41.33 84.59 95.23
N GLY A 16 -41.26 84.17 96.50
CA GLY A 16 -41.18 82.76 96.88
C GLY A 16 -42.41 81.95 96.47
N ILE A 17 -43.62 82.53 96.58
CA ILE A 17 -44.87 81.88 96.16
C ILE A 17 -44.97 81.79 94.63
N VAL A 18 -44.51 82.81 93.89
CA VAL A 18 -44.52 82.80 92.41
C VAL A 18 -43.50 81.80 91.85
N ILE A 19 -42.29 81.74 92.42
CA ILE A 19 -41.26 80.76 92.01
C ILE A 19 -41.66 79.34 92.42
N GLY A 20 -42.27 79.18 93.60
CA GLY A 20 -42.82 77.90 94.05
C GLY A 20 -43.97 77.41 93.15
N GLY A 21 -44.85 78.31 92.73
CA GLY A 21 -45.96 78.00 91.82
C GLY A 21 -45.50 77.62 90.40
N TYR A 22 -44.51 78.34 89.83
CA TYR A 22 -44.00 78.05 88.49
C TYR A 22 -43.26 76.71 88.42
N LYS A 23 -42.53 76.33 89.49
CA LYS A 23 -41.79 75.08 89.54
C LYS A 23 -42.68 73.85 89.80
N TYR A 24 -43.88 74.05 90.37
CA TYR A 24 -44.84 72.97 90.56
C TYR A 24 -45.60 72.61 89.27
N PHE A 25 -45.70 73.53 88.30
CA PHE A 25 -46.49 73.34 87.07
C PHE A 25 -45.68 72.94 85.81
N SER A 26 -44.35 72.86 85.89
CA SER A 26 -43.49 72.46 84.74
C SER A 26 -42.76 71.13 84.98
N LYS A 27 -43.53 70.04 85.11
CA LYS A 27 -43.01 68.66 85.08
C LYS A 27 -43.44 68.01 83.77
N SER A 28 -42.58 68.04 82.76
CA SER A 28 -42.77 67.33 81.48
C SER A 28 -42.44 65.85 81.70
N GLU A 29 -43.40 64.96 81.47
CA GLU A 29 -43.19 63.51 81.54
C GLU A 29 -42.23 63.04 80.42
N GLU A 30 -41.10 62.43 80.80
CA GLU A 30 -40.28 61.63 79.89
C GLU A 30 -41.01 60.31 79.59
N LEU A 31 -41.29 60.02 78.32
CA LEU A 31 -41.95 58.78 77.92
C LEU A 31 -40.96 57.59 78.05
N PRO A 32 -41.36 56.43 78.62
CA PRO A 32 -40.47 55.33 78.98
C PRO A 32 -40.01 54.44 77.81
N TYR A 33 -39.98 54.96 76.57
CA TYR A 33 -39.67 54.18 75.37
C TYR A 33 -38.98 55.01 74.28
N ASN A 34 -38.08 54.35 73.54
CA ASN A 34 -37.53 54.88 72.29
C ASN A 34 -38.36 54.36 71.12
N TRP A 35 -38.65 55.24 70.18
CA TRP A 35 -39.35 54.90 68.95
C TRP A 35 -38.53 55.29 67.72
N ALA A 36 -38.68 54.53 66.64
CA ALA A 36 -38.18 54.84 65.31
C ALA A 36 -39.36 55.08 64.38
N LEU A 37 -39.20 56.01 63.44
CA LEU A 37 -40.21 56.24 62.41
C LEU A 37 -40.09 55.14 61.35
N VAL A 38 -41.22 54.53 60.97
CA VAL A 38 -41.25 53.59 59.85
C VAL A 38 -41.12 54.38 58.56
N GLU A 39 -39.93 54.32 57.97
CA GLU A 39 -39.63 54.94 56.69
C GLU A 39 -39.44 53.89 55.60
N LYS A 40 -39.63 54.34 54.36
CA LYS A 40 -39.25 53.54 53.21
C LYS A 40 -37.76 53.73 52.99
N GLY A 41 -37.02 52.63 52.99
CA GLY A 41 -35.59 52.61 52.74
C GLY A 41 -35.22 51.46 51.82
N ASN A 42 -33.95 51.41 51.44
CA ASN A 42 -33.39 50.30 50.69
C ASN A 42 -32.73 49.35 51.69
N ILE A 43 -33.20 48.11 51.73
CA ILE A 43 -32.62 47.06 52.58
C ILE A 43 -31.77 46.16 51.70
N VAL A 44 -30.52 45.97 52.11
CA VAL A 44 -29.56 45.08 51.43
C VAL A 44 -29.19 43.95 52.38
N GLN A 45 -29.47 42.71 51.99
CA GLN A 45 -28.97 41.53 52.67
C GLN A 45 -27.57 41.21 52.15
N LYS A 46 -26.62 41.05 53.07
CA LYS A 46 -25.24 40.69 52.74
C LYS A 46 -24.81 39.44 53.50
N VAL A 47 -24.07 38.56 52.83
CA VAL A 47 -23.30 37.47 53.44
C VAL A 47 -21.84 37.84 53.31
N SER A 48 -21.17 38.05 54.45
CA SER A 48 -19.76 38.41 54.48
C SER A 48 -18.92 37.17 54.80
N ALA A 49 -17.90 36.91 53.99
CA ALA A 49 -16.95 35.83 54.21
C ALA A 49 -15.53 36.30 53.90
N THR A 50 -14.55 35.75 54.60
CA THR A 50 -13.13 35.98 54.33
C THR A 50 -12.57 34.77 53.60
N GLY A 51 -11.73 35.00 52.60
CA GLY A 51 -11.10 33.96 51.82
C GLY A 51 -9.82 34.43 51.17
N GLN A 52 -9.41 33.74 50.11
CA GLN A 52 -8.12 33.99 49.45
C GLN A 52 -8.26 34.18 47.95
N VAL A 53 -7.46 35.08 47.39
CA VAL A 53 -7.32 35.27 45.94
C VAL A 53 -6.53 34.09 45.37
N ILE A 54 -7.14 33.35 44.46
CA ILE A 54 -6.52 32.24 43.72
C ILE A 54 -6.54 32.54 42.21
N PRO A 55 -5.60 31.99 41.43
CA PRO A 55 -5.64 32.11 39.98
C PRO A 55 -6.80 31.26 39.42
N ALA A 56 -7.41 31.73 38.33
CA ALA A 56 -8.49 31.01 37.66
C ALA A 56 -8.01 29.70 37.01
N LYS A 57 -6.74 29.63 36.60
CA LYS A 57 -6.07 28.40 36.20
C LYS A 57 -4.68 28.33 36.83
N LYS A 58 -4.38 27.21 37.46
CA LYS A 58 -3.03 26.80 37.85
C LYS A 58 -2.78 25.42 37.24
N ILE A 59 -1.64 25.24 36.60
CA ILE A 59 -1.20 23.93 36.11
C ILE A 59 0.26 23.74 36.51
N ASP A 60 0.54 22.54 37.00
CA ASP A 60 1.89 22.08 37.27
C ASP A 60 2.32 21.23 36.07
N LEU A 61 3.31 21.73 35.33
CA LEU A 61 3.78 21.15 34.09
C LEU A 61 4.90 20.16 34.37
N GLN A 62 4.82 19.01 33.71
CA GLN A 62 5.80 17.94 33.79
C GLN A 62 6.14 17.43 32.39
N PHE A 63 7.31 16.83 32.23
CA PHE A 63 7.61 16.10 31.01
C PHE A 63 6.78 14.82 30.92
N GLU A 64 6.35 14.48 29.70
CA GLU A 64 5.66 13.21 29.44
C GLU A 64 6.61 12.01 29.38
N ILE A 65 7.91 12.25 29.37
CA ILE A 65 8.98 11.25 29.38
C ILE A 65 10.02 11.61 30.44
N GLN A 66 10.74 10.60 30.92
CA GLN A 66 11.87 10.80 31.81
C GLN A 66 13.13 11.19 31.02
N GLY A 67 13.99 12.01 31.60
CA GLY A 67 15.27 12.38 30.98
C GLY A 67 16.01 13.47 31.74
N LYS A 68 17.27 13.69 31.36
CA LYS A 68 18.09 14.76 31.94
C LYS A 68 17.65 16.10 31.36
N ILE A 69 17.43 17.11 32.19
CA ILE A 69 17.09 18.46 31.75
C ILE A 69 18.36 19.10 31.16
N LYS A 70 18.27 19.57 29.92
CA LYS A 70 19.38 20.22 29.22
C LYS A 70 19.35 21.74 29.42
N ASP A 71 18.17 22.32 29.34
CA ASP A 71 17.99 23.78 29.33
C ASP A 71 16.63 24.11 29.95
N ILE A 72 16.62 25.08 30.88
CA ILE A 72 15.40 25.68 31.41
C ILE A 72 15.35 27.12 30.89
N LYS A 73 14.51 27.33 29.88
CA LYS A 73 14.37 28.62 29.19
C LYS A 73 13.48 29.61 29.95
N ALA A 74 12.71 29.09 30.89
CA ALA A 74 11.76 29.81 31.72
C ALA A 74 12.40 30.38 32.99
N MET A 75 12.00 31.58 33.39
CA MET A 75 12.37 32.19 34.68
C MET A 75 11.16 32.42 35.59
N VAL A 76 11.35 32.28 36.90
CA VAL A 76 10.29 32.60 37.88
C VAL A 76 9.90 34.08 37.76
N GLY A 77 8.60 34.35 37.64
CA GLY A 77 8.04 35.68 37.41
C GLY A 77 7.94 36.11 35.95
N GLU A 78 8.49 35.32 35.03
CA GLU A 78 8.39 35.56 33.59
C GLU A 78 6.97 35.32 33.06
N LYS A 79 6.56 36.11 32.06
CA LYS A 79 5.32 35.91 31.33
C LYS A 79 5.59 35.08 30.10
N VAL A 80 4.77 34.05 29.90
CA VAL A 80 4.87 33.15 28.75
C VAL A 80 3.54 33.11 28.01
N GLU A 81 3.62 32.92 26.70
CA GLU A 81 2.48 32.72 25.81
C GLU A 81 2.24 31.24 25.54
N THR A 82 1.11 30.93 24.91
CA THR A 82 0.76 29.55 24.57
C THR A 82 1.71 29.02 23.50
N GLY A 83 2.35 27.88 23.76
CA GLY A 83 3.32 27.26 22.86
C GLY A 83 4.78 27.64 23.15
N ASP A 84 5.04 28.58 24.07
CA ASP A 84 6.41 28.93 24.45
C ASP A 84 7.13 27.72 25.05
N VAL A 85 8.38 27.53 24.64
CA VAL A 85 9.24 26.46 25.15
C VAL A 85 9.81 26.87 26.50
N LEU A 86 9.50 26.08 27.52
CA LEU A 86 9.83 26.38 28.91
C LEU A 86 11.06 25.61 29.39
N ALA A 87 11.14 24.33 29.01
CA ALA A 87 12.26 23.47 29.35
C ALA A 87 12.46 22.40 28.28
N VAL A 88 13.69 21.94 28.13
CA VAL A 88 14.08 20.95 27.11
C VAL A 88 14.93 19.87 27.77
N LEU A 89 14.60 18.60 27.55
CA LEU A 89 15.46 17.49 27.96
C LEU A 89 16.66 17.34 27.01
N ASP A 90 17.68 16.60 27.43
CA ASP A 90 18.77 16.20 26.54
C ASP A 90 18.23 15.25 25.47
N THR A 91 18.07 15.77 24.25
CA THR A 91 17.51 15.05 23.12
C THR A 91 18.55 14.33 22.27
N SER A 92 19.81 14.22 22.70
CA SER A 92 20.88 13.64 21.87
C SER A 92 20.54 12.22 21.42
N GLU A 93 20.08 11.38 22.35
CA GLU A 93 19.64 10.00 22.07
C GLU A 93 18.37 9.96 21.20
N LEU A 94 17.37 10.79 21.51
CA LEU A 94 16.10 10.85 20.77
C LEU A 94 16.31 11.33 19.32
N ASN A 95 17.23 12.27 19.10
CA ASN A 95 17.63 12.73 17.78
C ASN A 95 18.34 11.61 17.00
N THR A 96 19.22 10.85 17.64
CA THR A 96 19.85 9.67 17.03
C THR A 96 18.78 8.65 16.60
N GLN A 97 17.80 8.36 17.46
CA GLN A 97 16.70 7.44 17.13
C GLN A 97 15.83 7.95 15.97
N VAL A 98 15.59 9.26 15.88
CA VAL A 98 14.90 9.86 14.71
C VAL A 98 15.72 9.67 13.44
N LEU A 99 17.03 9.93 13.48
CA LEU A 99 17.92 9.76 12.34
C LEU A 99 18.01 8.28 11.90
N GLU A 100 18.09 7.34 12.84
CA GLU A 100 18.07 5.90 12.54
C GLU A 100 16.75 5.47 11.90
N ALA A 101 15.61 5.94 12.43
CA ALA A 101 14.30 5.63 11.87
C ALA A 101 14.08 6.28 10.49
N GLU A 102 14.64 7.47 10.26
CA GLU A 102 14.61 8.15 8.96
C GLU A 102 15.45 7.39 7.92
N ALA A 103 16.67 6.99 8.29
CA ALA A 103 17.51 6.15 7.44
C ALA A 103 16.83 4.82 7.10
N ALA A 104 16.18 4.17 8.08
CA ALA A 104 15.41 2.95 7.86
C ALA A 104 14.23 3.16 6.90
N ARG A 105 13.53 4.30 6.98
CA ARG A 105 12.47 4.69 6.04
C ARG A 105 13.03 4.85 4.65
N ASP A 106 14.14 5.57 4.51
CA ASP A 106 14.76 5.84 3.21
C ASP A 106 15.26 4.56 2.52
N VAL A 107 15.82 3.61 3.28
CA VAL A 107 16.18 2.27 2.78
C VAL A 107 14.94 1.51 2.30
N ALA A 108 13.85 1.50 3.09
CA ALA A 108 12.60 0.83 2.72
C ALA A 108 11.96 1.46 1.46
N LYS A 109 12.01 2.79 1.34
CA LYS A 109 11.53 3.53 0.18
C LYS A 109 12.35 3.19 -1.07
N ALA A 110 13.69 3.23 -0.97
CA ALA A 110 14.56 2.82 -2.06
C ALA A 110 14.30 1.38 -2.50
N LYS A 111 13.98 0.48 -1.56
CA LYS A 111 13.61 -0.89 -1.87
C LYS A 111 12.27 -0.99 -2.63
N LEU A 112 11.27 -0.21 -2.24
CA LEU A 112 10.01 -0.12 -2.97
C LEU A 112 10.21 0.43 -4.38
N ASP A 113 10.99 1.51 -4.52
CA ASP A 113 11.32 2.11 -5.82
C ASP A 113 12.05 1.10 -6.72
N GLN A 114 13.01 0.33 -6.18
CA GLN A 114 13.67 -0.77 -6.91
C GLN A 114 12.66 -1.83 -7.40
N VAL A 115 11.71 -2.21 -6.57
CA VAL A 115 10.67 -3.20 -6.94
C VAL A 115 9.71 -2.63 -7.98
N LEU A 116 9.43 -1.32 -7.97
CA LEU A 116 8.55 -0.65 -8.94
C LEU A 116 9.21 -0.45 -10.31
N VAL A 117 10.49 -0.09 -10.35
CA VAL A 117 11.26 0.05 -11.60
C VAL A 117 11.43 -1.31 -12.28
N GLY A 118 11.50 -2.39 -11.50
CA GLY A 118 11.61 -3.74 -12.03
C GLY A 118 13.01 -4.04 -12.56
N VAL A 119 13.09 -4.71 -13.71
CA VAL A 119 14.36 -5.12 -14.32
C VAL A 119 14.99 -3.97 -15.09
N SER A 120 16.31 -3.81 -15.02
CA SER A 120 17.01 -2.70 -15.67
C SER A 120 16.95 -2.80 -17.20
N GLU A 121 17.03 -1.66 -17.90
CA GLU A 121 17.03 -1.64 -19.37
C GLU A 121 18.21 -2.43 -19.94
N GLU A 122 19.37 -2.42 -19.27
CA GLU A 122 20.55 -3.18 -19.66
C GLU A 122 20.29 -4.68 -19.61
N GLU A 123 19.62 -5.16 -18.56
CA GLU A 123 19.27 -6.57 -18.42
C GLU A 123 18.22 -6.97 -19.46
N ILE A 124 17.19 -6.14 -19.72
CA ILE A 124 16.23 -6.36 -20.81
C ILE A 124 16.93 -6.48 -22.16
N LYS A 125 17.91 -5.59 -22.43
CA LYS A 125 18.66 -5.58 -23.69
C LYS A 125 19.47 -6.86 -23.93
N VAL A 126 19.97 -7.51 -22.88
CA VAL A 126 20.65 -8.81 -22.98
C VAL A 126 19.68 -9.87 -23.51
N TYR A 127 18.44 -9.90 -23.01
CA TYR A 127 17.42 -10.84 -23.48
C TYR A 127 16.90 -10.49 -24.88
N GLU A 128 16.78 -9.20 -25.23
CA GLU A 128 16.44 -8.78 -26.60
C GLU A 128 17.51 -9.23 -27.60
N THR A 129 18.79 -9.06 -27.26
CA THR A 129 19.91 -9.56 -28.07
C THR A 129 19.86 -11.09 -28.21
N ALA A 130 19.45 -11.81 -27.15
CA ALA A 130 19.28 -13.25 -27.23
C ALA A 130 18.14 -13.66 -28.18
N VAL A 131 17.02 -12.91 -28.20
CA VAL A 131 15.93 -13.11 -29.17
C VAL A 131 16.42 -12.85 -30.59
N GLU A 132 17.13 -11.73 -30.82
CA GLU A 132 17.69 -11.38 -32.14
C GLU A 132 18.63 -12.47 -32.66
N ASN A 133 19.55 -12.97 -31.82
CA ASN A 133 20.43 -14.07 -32.19
C ASN A 133 19.67 -15.35 -32.53
N ALA A 134 18.58 -15.64 -31.82
CA ALA A 134 17.73 -16.80 -32.11
C ALA A 134 16.93 -16.62 -33.42
N GLU A 135 16.50 -15.41 -33.75
CA GLU A 135 15.85 -15.08 -35.03
C GLU A 135 16.83 -15.24 -36.21
N ILE A 136 18.08 -14.81 -36.05
CA ILE A 136 19.13 -15.03 -37.05
C ILE A 136 19.38 -16.53 -37.26
N ALA A 137 19.47 -17.30 -36.17
CA ALA A 137 19.63 -18.76 -36.24
C ALA A 137 18.45 -19.44 -36.96
N LEU A 138 17.21 -19.00 -36.67
CA LEU A 138 16.00 -19.47 -37.35
C LEU A 138 16.02 -19.15 -38.84
N SER A 139 16.42 -17.93 -39.20
CA SER A 139 16.56 -17.52 -40.60
C SER A 139 17.57 -18.39 -41.36
N ASN A 140 18.75 -18.62 -40.76
CA ASN A 140 19.78 -19.49 -41.34
C ASN A 140 19.28 -20.94 -41.49
N ALA A 141 18.56 -21.47 -40.51
CA ALA A 141 17.98 -22.81 -40.57
C ALA A 141 16.92 -22.94 -41.68
N ARG A 142 16.10 -21.92 -41.90
CA ARG A 142 15.13 -21.88 -43.02
C ARG A 142 15.80 -21.89 -44.38
N VAL A 143 16.88 -21.12 -44.54
CA VAL A 143 17.66 -21.11 -45.79
C VAL A 143 18.32 -22.47 -46.03
N ALA A 144 18.90 -23.08 -44.98
CA ALA A 144 19.49 -24.42 -45.07
C ALA A 144 18.45 -25.48 -45.47
N LEU A 145 17.25 -25.45 -44.87
CA LEU A 145 16.15 -26.34 -45.22
C LEU A 145 15.77 -26.19 -46.70
N LYS A 146 15.56 -24.96 -47.17
CA LYS A 146 15.22 -24.69 -48.57
C LYS A 146 16.30 -25.21 -49.54
N ASN A 147 17.57 -25.06 -49.20
CA ASN A 147 18.67 -25.57 -50.01
C ASN A 147 18.69 -27.10 -50.02
N ALA A 148 18.42 -27.76 -48.90
CA ALA A 148 18.33 -29.21 -48.82
C ALA A 148 17.13 -29.78 -49.59
N GLU A 149 15.98 -29.09 -49.56
CA GLU A 149 14.79 -29.42 -50.37
C GLU A 149 15.12 -29.36 -51.86
N GLN A 150 15.77 -28.28 -52.31
CA GLN A 150 16.18 -28.13 -53.70
C GLN A 150 17.17 -29.22 -54.12
N ASN A 151 18.19 -29.48 -53.31
CA ASN A 151 19.18 -30.52 -53.57
C ASN A 151 18.53 -31.91 -53.70
N LEU A 152 17.51 -32.23 -52.89
CA LEU A 152 16.79 -33.50 -53.01
C LEU A 152 16.02 -33.60 -54.33
N VAL A 153 15.43 -32.49 -54.80
CA VAL A 153 14.76 -32.44 -56.10
C VAL A 153 15.76 -32.66 -57.23
N ASP A 154 16.89 -31.95 -57.21
CA ASP A 154 17.93 -32.03 -58.23
C ASP A 154 18.51 -33.46 -58.30
N VAL A 155 18.85 -34.07 -57.16
CA VAL A 155 19.36 -35.45 -57.10
C VAL A 155 18.34 -36.47 -57.63
N LYS A 156 17.04 -36.25 -57.45
CA LYS A 156 16.00 -37.15 -58.01
C LYS A 156 15.89 -37.01 -59.53
N ILE A 157 16.04 -35.79 -60.05
CA ILE A 157 16.05 -35.53 -61.49
C ILE A 157 17.29 -36.18 -62.13
N ASP A 158 18.47 -35.96 -61.54
CA ASP A 158 19.72 -36.56 -62.02
C ASP A 158 19.66 -38.09 -61.97
N ALA A 159 19.13 -38.66 -60.88
CA ALA A 159 18.90 -40.10 -60.77
C ALA A 159 17.99 -40.67 -61.87
N GLN A 160 17.00 -39.90 -62.32
CA GLN A 160 16.13 -40.31 -63.41
C GLN A 160 16.86 -40.22 -64.75
N ASN A 161 17.55 -39.11 -65.01
CA ASN A 161 18.33 -38.90 -66.24
C ASN A 161 19.43 -39.96 -66.42
N ASP A 162 20.18 -40.26 -65.36
CA ASP A 162 21.23 -41.29 -65.36
C ASP A 162 20.68 -42.68 -65.69
N LEU A 163 19.49 -42.99 -65.16
CA LEU A 163 18.83 -44.26 -65.39
C LEU A 163 18.29 -44.36 -66.82
N ASP A 164 17.66 -43.30 -67.31
CA ASP A 164 17.15 -43.21 -68.68
C ASP A 164 18.29 -43.35 -69.69
N GLN A 165 19.43 -42.68 -69.46
CA GLN A 165 20.62 -42.82 -70.31
C GLN A 165 21.14 -44.27 -70.33
N ALA A 166 21.25 -44.92 -69.16
CA ALA A 166 21.69 -46.32 -69.10
C ALA A 166 20.76 -47.29 -69.85
N TYR A 167 19.45 -47.03 -69.84
CA TYR A 167 18.47 -47.80 -70.60
C TYR A 167 18.54 -47.53 -72.11
N GLN A 168 18.77 -46.27 -72.53
CA GLN A 168 18.99 -45.93 -73.94
C GLN A 168 20.25 -46.60 -74.50
N ASP A 169 21.36 -46.58 -73.76
CA ASP A 169 22.59 -47.26 -74.15
C ASP A 169 22.41 -48.79 -74.25
N SER A 170 21.53 -49.34 -73.41
CA SER A 170 21.18 -50.75 -73.43
C SER A 170 20.35 -51.15 -74.65
N LEU A 171 19.45 -50.28 -75.13
CA LEU A 171 18.72 -50.49 -76.39
C LEU A 171 19.67 -50.53 -77.59
N ASN A 172 20.65 -49.62 -77.65
CA ASN A 172 21.68 -49.65 -78.69
C ASN A 172 22.52 -50.94 -78.63
N THR A 173 22.83 -51.41 -77.42
CA THR A 173 23.56 -52.67 -77.21
C THR A 173 22.75 -53.89 -77.65
N LEU A 174 21.43 -53.90 -77.40
CA LEU A 174 20.52 -54.93 -77.86
C LEU A 174 20.46 -55.01 -79.38
N ASP A 175 20.41 -53.86 -80.07
CA ASP A 175 20.41 -53.81 -81.53
C ASP A 175 21.67 -54.40 -82.15
N ASP A 176 22.85 -53.98 -81.66
CA ASP A 176 24.14 -54.52 -82.10
C ASP A 176 24.23 -56.03 -81.84
N SER A 177 23.75 -56.47 -80.67
CA SER A 177 23.74 -57.88 -80.28
C SER A 177 22.82 -58.72 -81.18
N TYR A 178 21.63 -58.21 -81.51
CA TYR A 178 20.73 -58.87 -82.44
C TYR A 178 21.33 -58.99 -83.83
N LEU A 179 21.97 -57.93 -84.35
CA LEU A 179 22.62 -57.97 -85.67
C LEU A 179 23.71 -59.05 -85.72
N LYS A 180 24.52 -59.18 -84.66
CA LYS A 180 25.53 -60.25 -84.54
C LYS A 180 24.88 -61.63 -84.49
N LEU A 181 23.78 -61.79 -83.75
CA LEU A 181 23.03 -63.05 -83.69
C LEU A 181 22.43 -63.44 -85.04
N TYR A 182 21.88 -62.46 -85.76
CA TYR A 182 21.33 -62.64 -87.09
C TYR A 182 22.41 -63.06 -88.11
N ASN A 183 23.58 -62.43 -88.07
CA ASN A 183 24.70 -62.81 -88.93
C ASN A 183 25.20 -64.23 -88.61
N ALA A 184 25.27 -64.60 -87.33
CA ALA A 184 25.60 -65.96 -86.91
C ALA A 184 24.60 -67.00 -87.41
N PHE A 185 23.30 -66.70 -87.34
CA PHE A 185 22.24 -67.54 -87.90
C PHE A 185 22.43 -67.73 -89.41
N ASN A 186 22.62 -66.66 -90.18
CA ASN A 186 22.78 -66.74 -91.63
C ASN A 186 24.01 -67.56 -92.03
N THR A 187 25.13 -67.41 -91.32
CA THR A 187 26.33 -68.24 -91.55
C THR A 187 26.04 -69.71 -91.26
N ALA A 188 25.39 -70.02 -90.13
CA ALA A 188 25.02 -71.39 -89.78
C ALA A 188 24.02 -72.01 -90.77
N ASP A 189 23.02 -71.26 -91.23
CA ASP A 189 22.02 -71.70 -92.22
C ASP A 189 22.66 -71.97 -93.58
N SER A 190 23.54 -71.06 -94.04
CA SER A 190 24.30 -71.24 -95.30
C SER A 190 25.16 -72.51 -95.25
N ILE A 191 25.90 -72.73 -94.16
CA ILE A 191 26.75 -73.91 -93.99
C ILE A 191 25.92 -75.19 -93.91
N GLN A 192 24.80 -75.16 -93.17
CA GLN A 192 23.89 -76.29 -93.07
C GLN A 192 23.34 -76.68 -94.45
N ARG A 193 22.86 -75.72 -95.24
CA ARG A 193 22.31 -76.00 -96.57
C ARG A 193 23.35 -76.48 -97.58
N THR A 194 24.59 -76.01 -97.47
CA THR A 194 25.66 -76.32 -98.42
C THR A 194 26.27 -77.70 -98.17
N TYR A 195 26.43 -78.08 -96.90
CA TYR A 195 27.24 -79.25 -96.53
C TYR A 195 26.47 -80.32 -95.76
N PHE A 196 25.32 -79.98 -95.17
CA PHE A 196 24.57 -80.84 -94.26
C PHE A 196 23.10 -80.96 -94.70
N ASP A 197 22.88 -81.26 -95.98
CA ASP A 197 21.56 -81.49 -96.57
C ASP A 197 21.10 -82.96 -96.45
N THR A 198 22.03 -83.85 -96.09
CA THR A 198 21.81 -85.28 -95.90
C THR A 198 21.11 -85.62 -94.56
N ASN A 199 20.44 -86.77 -94.52
CA ASN A 199 19.77 -87.32 -93.33
C ASN A 199 20.68 -88.23 -92.49
N ASP A 200 21.99 -87.98 -92.52
CA ASP A 200 22.94 -88.65 -91.63
C ASP A 200 22.92 -88.01 -90.22
N GLN A 201 23.56 -88.69 -89.28
CA GLN A 201 23.52 -88.31 -87.86
C GLN A 201 24.06 -86.90 -87.62
N GLU A 202 25.16 -86.54 -88.30
CA GLU A 202 25.81 -85.24 -88.18
C GLU A 202 24.97 -84.12 -88.82
N GLY A 203 24.41 -84.37 -90.00
CA GLY A 203 23.50 -83.41 -90.66
C GLY A 203 22.21 -83.14 -89.87
N ILE A 204 21.67 -84.15 -89.19
CA ILE A 204 20.53 -83.97 -88.25
C ILE A 204 20.95 -83.08 -87.08
N LYS A 205 22.09 -83.35 -86.43
CA LYS A 205 22.58 -82.55 -85.30
C LYS A 205 22.82 -81.09 -85.68
N VAL A 206 23.38 -80.81 -86.86
CA VAL A 206 23.57 -79.43 -87.34
C VAL A 206 22.22 -78.73 -87.51
N ARG A 207 21.24 -79.37 -88.17
CA ARG A 207 19.88 -78.82 -88.34
C ARG A 207 19.19 -78.54 -87.01
N GLU A 208 19.26 -79.48 -86.06
CA GLU A 208 18.64 -79.32 -84.74
C GLU A 208 19.28 -78.20 -83.93
N ASN A 209 20.62 -78.13 -83.88
CA ASN A 209 21.30 -77.05 -83.15
C ASN A 209 21.03 -75.69 -83.81
N LYS A 210 21.05 -75.60 -85.15
CA LYS A 210 20.69 -74.37 -85.86
C LYS A 210 19.25 -73.93 -85.56
N LYS A 211 18.29 -74.85 -85.63
CA LYS A 211 16.87 -74.55 -85.42
C LYS A 211 16.56 -74.18 -83.96
N TYR A 212 16.86 -75.08 -83.02
CA TYR A 212 16.40 -74.96 -81.64
C TYR A 212 17.30 -74.09 -80.74
N LYS A 213 18.57 -73.88 -81.13
CA LYS A 213 19.53 -73.11 -80.31
C LYS A 213 20.01 -71.81 -80.94
N ILE A 214 19.73 -71.57 -82.23
CA ILE A 214 20.04 -70.28 -82.88
C ILE A 214 18.75 -69.62 -83.35
N GLU A 215 18.01 -70.25 -84.26
CA GLU A 215 16.85 -69.64 -84.93
C GLU A 215 15.70 -69.31 -83.98
N GLU A 216 15.20 -70.29 -83.23
CA GLU A 216 14.08 -70.07 -82.30
C GLU A 216 14.41 -69.06 -81.18
N PRO A 217 15.57 -69.15 -80.50
CA PRO A 217 15.98 -68.13 -79.53
C PRO A 217 16.18 -66.74 -80.16
N MET A 218 16.70 -66.66 -81.39
CA MET A 218 16.87 -65.39 -82.11
C MET A 218 15.53 -64.72 -82.42
N VAL A 219 14.55 -65.48 -82.91
CA VAL A 219 13.20 -64.96 -83.19
C VAL A 219 12.55 -64.46 -81.90
N ARG A 220 12.70 -65.22 -80.80
CA ARG A 220 12.21 -64.80 -79.49
C ARG A 220 12.88 -63.51 -79.01
N ALA A 221 14.22 -63.44 -79.07
CA ALA A 221 14.97 -62.26 -78.68
C ALA A 221 14.58 -61.03 -79.52
N LYS A 222 14.32 -61.21 -80.82
CA LYS A 222 13.82 -60.14 -81.70
C LYS A 222 12.45 -59.63 -81.26
N SER A 223 11.53 -60.54 -80.92
CA SER A 223 10.20 -60.16 -80.44
C SER A 223 10.29 -59.26 -79.19
N TYR A 224 11.16 -59.61 -78.23
CA TYR A 224 11.32 -58.79 -77.02
C TYR A 224 12.07 -57.48 -77.28
N LEU A 225 13.03 -57.48 -78.21
CA LEU A 225 13.69 -56.25 -78.66
C LEU A 225 12.68 -55.28 -79.30
N ASP A 226 11.78 -55.77 -80.16
CA ASP A 226 10.76 -54.93 -80.79
C ASP A 226 9.78 -54.36 -79.76
N ILE A 227 9.34 -55.19 -78.80
CA ILE A 227 8.51 -54.72 -77.68
C ILE A 227 9.24 -53.63 -76.88
N ALA A 228 10.53 -53.78 -76.62
CA ALA A 228 11.34 -52.79 -75.90
C ALA A 228 11.57 -51.51 -76.71
N LYS A 229 11.57 -51.57 -78.06
CA LYS A 229 11.70 -50.39 -78.92
C LYS A 229 10.40 -49.62 -79.06
N ASP A 230 9.30 -50.35 -79.27
CA ASP A 230 7.97 -49.75 -79.44
C ASP A 230 7.46 -49.15 -78.13
N ASN A 231 7.85 -49.74 -77.00
CA ASN A 231 7.53 -49.25 -75.67
C ASN A 231 8.74 -49.37 -74.73
N PRO A 232 9.64 -48.36 -74.70
CA PRO A 232 10.90 -48.39 -73.97
C PRO A 232 10.73 -48.13 -72.48
N ILE A 233 9.86 -48.92 -71.82
CA ILE A 233 9.78 -48.96 -70.37
C ILE A 233 10.87 -49.89 -69.81
N ASN A 234 11.42 -49.52 -68.65
CA ASN A 234 12.52 -50.22 -67.97
C ASN A 234 12.32 -51.75 -67.90
N GLY A 235 11.11 -52.21 -67.59
CA GLY A 235 10.78 -53.63 -67.50
C GLY A 235 10.86 -54.39 -68.84
N ASN A 236 10.49 -53.74 -69.95
CA ASN A 236 10.60 -54.35 -71.28
C ASN A 236 12.07 -54.48 -71.70
N ILE A 237 12.88 -53.45 -71.44
CA ILE A 237 14.31 -53.47 -71.76
C ILE A 237 15.05 -54.50 -70.90
N ASP A 238 14.75 -54.58 -69.60
CA ASP A 238 15.31 -55.60 -68.70
C ASP A 238 14.99 -57.03 -69.21
N THR A 239 13.75 -57.25 -69.69
CA THR A 239 13.33 -58.54 -70.27
C THR A 239 14.03 -58.84 -71.59
N ALA A 240 14.16 -57.83 -72.47
CA ALA A 240 14.89 -57.97 -73.74
C ALA A 240 16.37 -58.30 -73.52
N LEU A 241 17.03 -57.67 -72.53
CA LEU A 241 18.42 -58.00 -72.14
C LEU A 241 18.55 -59.45 -71.68
N LEU A 242 17.58 -59.95 -70.90
CA LEU A 242 17.58 -61.33 -70.43
C LEU A 242 17.43 -62.34 -71.57
N GLU A 243 16.47 -62.11 -72.45
CA GLU A 243 16.17 -63.01 -73.59
C GLU A 243 17.29 -62.96 -74.64
N MET A 244 17.86 -61.79 -74.90
CA MET A 244 19.04 -61.66 -75.78
C MET A 244 20.24 -62.42 -75.21
N LYS A 245 20.52 -62.29 -73.90
CA LYS A 245 21.59 -63.02 -73.23
C LYS A 245 21.42 -64.54 -73.35
N ASP A 246 20.22 -65.05 -73.15
CA ASP A 246 19.93 -66.49 -73.31
C ASP A 246 20.14 -66.94 -74.77
N ALA A 247 19.64 -66.17 -75.74
CA ALA A 247 19.80 -66.46 -77.15
C ALA A 247 21.27 -66.47 -77.59
N LEU A 248 22.07 -65.50 -77.16
CA LEU A 248 23.51 -65.43 -77.42
C LEU A 248 24.26 -66.62 -76.81
N ASN A 249 23.94 -67.02 -75.57
CA ASN A 249 24.56 -68.19 -74.93
C ASN A 249 24.26 -69.48 -75.70
N LYS A 250 22.98 -69.70 -76.06
CA LYS A 250 22.56 -70.87 -76.84
C LYS A 250 23.22 -70.89 -78.22
N ALA A 251 23.29 -69.74 -78.88
CA ALA A 251 23.92 -69.62 -80.19
C ALA A 251 25.43 -69.89 -80.15
N SER A 252 26.15 -69.37 -79.14
CA SER A 252 27.58 -69.64 -78.96
C SER A 252 27.86 -71.15 -78.81
N GLY A 253 27.05 -71.83 -77.97
CA GLY A 253 27.15 -73.28 -77.79
C GLY A 253 26.80 -74.06 -79.06
N ALA A 254 25.79 -73.63 -79.81
CA ALA A 254 25.39 -74.24 -81.07
C ALA A 254 26.48 -74.12 -82.14
N LEU A 255 27.05 -72.92 -82.31
CA LEU A 255 28.16 -72.69 -83.24
C LEU A 255 29.38 -73.54 -82.91
N ALA A 256 29.70 -73.72 -81.62
CA ALA A 256 30.79 -74.61 -81.20
C ALA A 256 30.52 -76.07 -81.60
N ILE A 257 29.29 -76.56 -81.43
CA ILE A 257 28.90 -77.91 -81.84
C ILE A 257 28.99 -78.05 -83.37
N ILE A 258 28.43 -77.12 -84.13
CA ILE A 258 28.45 -77.14 -85.60
C ILE A 258 29.91 -77.11 -86.11
N ARG A 259 30.74 -76.26 -85.50
CA ARG A 259 32.17 -76.16 -85.83
C ARG A 259 32.92 -77.47 -85.58
N ASN A 260 32.62 -78.16 -84.47
CA ASN A 260 33.22 -79.47 -84.15
C ASN A 260 32.77 -80.55 -85.16
N ILE A 261 31.50 -80.55 -85.56
CA ILE A 261 30.98 -81.48 -86.57
C ILE A 261 31.69 -81.30 -87.92
N CYS A 262 32.09 -80.07 -88.28
CA CYS A 262 32.88 -79.82 -89.48
C CYS A 262 34.30 -80.45 -89.45
N GLU A 263 34.74 -81.01 -88.32
CA GLU A 263 36.00 -81.76 -88.19
C GLU A 263 35.81 -83.28 -88.18
N GLU A 264 34.56 -83.77 -88.22
CA GLU A 264 34.28 -85.20 -88.31
C GLU A 264 34.81 -85.77 -89.64
N PRO A 265 35.25 -87.04 -89.69
CA PRO A 265 35.95 -87.61 -90.86
C PRO A 265 35.24 -87.41 -92.20
N VAL A 266 33.90 -87.48 -92.21
CA VAL A 266 33.05 -87.33 -93.40
C VAL A 266 33.02 -85.89 -93.93
N TYR A 267 33.13 -84.91 -93.04
CA TYR A 267 32.93 -83.49 -93.35
C TYR A 267 34.22 -82.67 -93.36
N ARG A 268 35.30 -83.21 -92.77
CA ARG A 268 36.58 -82.52 -92.58
C ARG A 268 37.15 -81.90 -93.85
N ASN A 269 37.07 -82.64 -94.96
CA ASN A 269 37.59 -82.22 -96.26
C ASN A 269 36.49 -81.65 -97.18
N THR A 270 35.23 -81.75 -96.77
CA THR A 270 34.05 -81.31 -97.53
C THR A 270 33.73 -79.85 -97.22
N VAL A 271 33.74 -79.48 -95.94
CA VAL A 271 33.50 -78.10 -95.49
C VAL A 271 34.75 -77.25 -95.73
N SER A 272 34.59 -76.10 -96.39
CA SER A 272 35.72 -75.22 -96.72
C SER A 272 36.40 -74.65 -95.47
N ALA A 273 37.71 -74.37 -95.56
CA ALA A 273 38.44 -73.70 -94.47
C ALA A 273 37.88 -72.29 -94.17
N THR A 274 37.38 -71.60 -95.21
CA THR A 274 36.73 -70.29 -95.08
C THR A 274 35.45 -70.36 -94.25
N ASP A 275 34.61 -71.37 -94.45
CA ASP A 275 33.35 -71.53 -93.71
C ASP A 275 33.59 -71.94 -92.26
N LYS A 276 34.56 -72.84 -92.03
CA LYS A 276 35.05 -73.16 -90.68
C LYS A 276 35.51 -71.91 -89.94
N THR A 277 36.32 -71.08 -90.60
CA THR A 277 36.80 -69.81 -90.04
C THR A 277 35.64 -68.83 -89.80
N SER A 278 34.66 -68.79 -90.70
CA SER A 278 33.46 -67.95 -90.54
C SER A 278 32.64 -68.34 -89.31
N LEU A 279 32.48 -69.62 -89.01
CA LEU A 279 31.86 -70.09 -87.76
C LEU A 279 32.64 -69.64 -86.52
N ASP A 280 33.98 -69.74 -86.56
CA ASP A 280 34.83 -69.28 -85.47
C ASP A 280 34.70 -67.75 -85.27
N THR A 281 34.69 -66.97 -86.36
CA THR A 281 34.45 -65.52 -86.33
C THR A 281 33.08 -65.16 -85.75
N GLN A 282 32.01 -65.83 -86.19
CA GLN A 282 30.68 -65.56 -85.65
C GLN A 282 30.59 -65.93 -84.18
N ARG A 283 31.22 -67.03 -83.74
CA ARG A 283 31.26 -67.39 -82.32
C ARG A 283 31.98 -66.32 -81.48
N ILE A 284 33.06 -65.74 -82.01
CA ILE A 284 33.74 -64.61 -81.36
C ILE A 284 32.79 -63.40 -81.25
N ASN A 285 32.11 -63.03 -82.34
CA ASN A 285 31.15 -61.92 -82.35
C ASN A 285 30.01 -62.13 -81.35
N ILE A 286 29.46 -63.35 -81.26
CA ILE A 286 28.43 -63.72 -80.27
C ILE A 286 28.97 -63.56 -78.85
N ASN A 287 30.19 -64.04 -78.58
CA ASN A 287 30.78 -63.91 -77.25
C ASN A 287 31.02 -62.43 -76.88
N THR A 288 31.46 -61.59 -77.83
CA THR A 288 31.56 -60.14 -77.62
C THR A 288 30.19 -59.51 -77.32
N ALA A 289 29.14 -59.87 -78.07
CA ALA A 289 27.78 -59.39 -77.80
C ALA A 289 27.30 -59.83 -76.41
N LEU A 290 27.58 -61.08 -76.02
CA LEU A 290 27.22 -61.62 -74.71
C LEU A 290 27.89 -60.83 -73.59
N THR A 291 29.18 -60.53 -73.71
CA THR A 291 29.90 -59.68 -72.76
C THR A 291 29.29 -58.28 -72.68
N ASN A 292 28.95 -57.67 -73.81
CA ASN A 292 28.33 -56.34 -73.84
C ASN A 292 26.97 -56.33 -73.14
N ILE A 293 26.11 -57.32 -73.38
CA ILE A 293 24.80 -57.44 -72.70
C ILE A 293 24.97 -57.62 -71.19
N VAL A 294 25.91 -58.45 -70.75
CA VAL A 294 26.21 -58.63 -69.32
C VAL A 294 26.68 -57.31 -68.70
N ASN A 295 27.55 -56.57 -69.39
CA ASN A 295 28.01 -55.27 -68.92
C ASN A 295 26.86 -54.26 -68.83
N SER A 296 25.95 -54.20 -69.82
CA SER A 296 24.75 -53.34 -69.76
C SER A 296 23.86 -53.68 -68.56
N GLN A 297 23.62 -54.97 -68.28
CA GLN A 297 22.88 -55.41 -67.10
C GLN A 297 23.55 -54.95 -65.80
N GLN A 298 24.87 -55.07 -65.71
CA GLN A 298 25.64 -54.64 -64.55
C GLN A 298 25.62 -53.12 -64.37
N THR A 299 25.72 -52.35 -65.46
CA THR A 299 25.62 -50.88 -65.43
C THR A 299 24.26 -50.43 -64.90
N ILE A 300 23.15 -50.96 -65.42
CA ILE A 300 21.80 -50.63 -64.93
C ILE A 300 21.67 -50.94 -63.42
N ALA A 301 22.13 -52.13 -63.00
CA ALA A 301 22.07 -52.52 -61.59
C ALA A 301 22.89 -51.58 -60.69
N SER A 302 24.10 -51.23 -61.12
CA SER A 302 24.97 -50.29 -60.40
C SER A 302 24.36 -48.89 -60.34
N THR A 303 23.84 -48.36 -61.44
CA THR A 303 23.19 -47.04 -61.49
C THR A 303 21.99 -46.98 -60.54
N LYS A 304 21.13 -47.99 -60.53
CA LYS A 304 19.99 -48.08 -59.58
C LYS A 304 20.46 -48.01 -58.12
N LEU A 305 21.55 -48.68 -57.78
CA LEU A 305 22.11 -48.68 -56.43
C LEU A 305 22.71 -47.32 -56.05
N THR A 306 23.52 -46.74 -56.94
CA THR A 306 24.12 -45.42 -56.74
C THR A 306 23.05 -44.35 -56.57
N ASN A 307 22.03 -44.33 -57.43
CA ASN A 307 20.95 -43.36 -57.39
C ASN A 307 20.16 -43.46 -56.09
N LYS A 308 19.85 -44.68 -55.65
CA LYS A 308 19.21 -44.92 -54.35
C LYS A 308 20.07 -44.38 -53.19
N SER A 309 21.39 -44.60 -53.23
CA SER A 309 22.31 -44.09 -52.21
C SER A 309 22.36 -42.56 -52.17
N ASN A 310 22.42 -41.92 -53.33
CA ASN A 310 22.44 -40.46 -53.45
C ASN A 310 21.14 -39.83 -52.94
N ILE A 311 19.99 -40.41 -53.32
CA ILE A 311 18.67 -39.96 -52.83
C ILE A 311 18.58 -40.11 -51.30
N ASN A 312 19.03 -41.24 -50.74
CA ASN A 312 19.03 -41.44 -49.28
C ASN A 312 19.93 -40.43 -48.54
N THR A 313 21.07 -40.09 -49.14
CA THR A 313 21.99 -39.09 -48.58
C THR A 313 21.35 -37.70 -48.60
N ALA A 314 20.74 -37.32 -49.72
CA ALA A 314 20.03 -36.06 -49.84
C ALA A 314 18.82 -35.97 -48.88
N GLN A 315 18.06 -37.07 -48.74
CA GLN A 315 16.96 -37.17 -47.77
C GLN A 315 17.47 -37.01 -46.33
N SER A 316 18.58 -37.65 -45.97
CA SER A 316 19.16 -37.52 -44.63
C SER A 316 19.61 -36.07 -44.33
N SER A 317 20.12 -35.36 -45.35
CA SER A 317 20.47 -33.94 -45.25
C SER A 317 19.24 -33.05 -45.06
N LEU A 318 18.13 -33.37 -45.74
CA LEU A 318 16.84 -32.71 -45.55
C LEU A 318 16.32 -32.91 -44.12
N ASP A 319 16.31 -34.14 -43.63
CA ASP A 319 15.86 -34.47 -42.27
C ASP A 319 16.71 -33.76 -41.21
N THR A 320 18.02 -33.69 -41.42
CA THR A 320 18.94 -32.93 -40.54
C THR A 320 18.60 -31.44 -40.52
N SER A 321 18.31 -30.85 -41.69
CA SER A 321 17.95 -29.43 -41.80
C SER A 321 16.58 -29.14 -41.18
N GLN A 322 15.63 -30.06 -41.29
CA GLN A 322 14.32 -29.96 -40.64
C GLN A 322 14.46 -30.00 -39.11
N ASN A 323 15.28 -30.90 -38.58
CA ASN A 323 15.55 -30.97 -37.14
C ASN A 323 16.26 -29.69 -36.62
N ALA A 324 17.18 -29.13 -37.41
CA ALA A 324 17.82 -27.86 -37.10
C ALA A 324 16.80 -26.70 -37.07
N LEU A 325 15.85 -26.68 -38.01
CA LEU A 325 14.75 -25.70 -38.01
C LEU A 325 13.90 -25.80 -36.74
N ASN A 326 13.43 -27.00 -36.41
CA ASN A 326 12.62 -27.24 -35.20
C ASN A 326 13.37 -26.80 -33.92
N THR A 327 14.68 -27.06 -33.86
CA THR A 327 15.53 -26.63 -32.74
C THR A 327 15.64 -25.10 -32.68
N ALA A 328 15.83 -24.44 -33.82
CA ALA A 328 15.91 -22.98 -33.88
C ALA A 328 14.58 -22.31 -33.49
N GLU A 329 13.43 -22.87 -33.90
CA GLU A 329 12.11 -22.41 -33.47
C GLU A 329 11.91 -22.56 -31.96
N GLY A 330 12.30 -23.70 -31.39
CA GLY A 330 12.26 -23.94 -29.94
C GLY A 330 13.15 -22.95 -29.17
N ASN A 331 14.35 -22.67 -29.67
CA ASN A 331 15.27 -21.71 -29.06
C ASN A 331 14.73 -20.27 -29.11
N LEU A 332 14.15 -19.86 -30.24
CA LEU A 332 13.49 -18.56 -30.38
C LEU A 332 12.34 -18.43 -29.38
N LYS A 333 11.48 -19.45 -29.30
CA LYS A 333 10.37 -19.46 -28.36
C LYS A 333 10.86 -19.36 -26.91
N SER A 334 11.90 -20.13 -26.55
CA SER A 334 12.52 -20.07 -25.22
C SER A 334 13.09 -18.68 -24.89
N ALA A 335 13.77 -18.04 -25.86
CA ALA A 335 14.31 -16.69 -25.67
C ALA A 335 13.21 -15.64 -25.49
N GLN A 336 12.14 -15.73 -26.29
CA GLN A 336 10.96 -14.85 -26.17
C GLN A 336 10.24 -15.03 -24.83
N ASP A 337 10.07 -16.27 -24.36
CA ASP A 337 9.43 -16.54 -23.08
C ASP A 337 10.26 -16.00 -21.90
N LYS A 338 11.59 -16.12 -21.96
CA LYS A 338 12.49 -15.51 -20.97
C LYS A 338 12.41 -13.98 -20.98
N LEU A 339 12.38 -13.37 -22.16
CA LEU A 339 12.20 -11.91 -22.30
C LEU A 339 10.86 -11.47 -21.73
N ALA A 340 9.78 -12.20 -22.00
CA ALA A 340 8.45 -11.92 -21.47
C ALA A 340 8.38 -12.05 -19.95
N GLN A 341 9.05 -13.07 -19.38
CA GLN A 341 9.15 -13.26 -17.93
C GLN A 341 9.90 -12.10 -17.25
N ILE A 342 10.93 -11.58 -17.89
CA ILE A 342 11.73 -10.46 -17.38
C ILE A 342 11.01 -9.11 -17.55
N LYS A 343 10.29 -8.90 -18.65
CA LYS A 343 9.45 -7.71 -18.87
C LYS A 343 8.16 -7.72 -18.04
N ALA A 344 7.79 -8.85 -17.44
CA ALA A 344 6.62 -8.92 -16.58
C ALA A 344 6.81 -8.00 -15.36
N PRO A 345 5.78 -7.20 -15.01
CA PRO A 345 5.87 -6.32 -13.85
C PRO A 345 6.09 -7.14 -12.58
N SER A 346 6.78 -6.53 -11.60
CA SER A 346 6.99 -7.13 -10.28
C SER A 346 5.68 -7.66 -9.71
N ARG A 347 5.73 -8.87 -9.14
CA ARG A 347 4.54 -9.54 -8.61
C ARG A 347 3.87 -8.65 -7.58
N LYS A 348 2.53 -8.62 -7.59
CA LYS A 348 1.73 -7.82 -6.65
C LYS A 348 2.14 -8.07 -5.19
N SER A 349 2.44 -9.32 -4.83
CA SER A 349 2.91 -9.71 -3.50
C SER A 349 4.23 -9.03 -3.09
N ASP A 350 5.15 -8.85 -4.04
CA ASP A 350 6.46 -8.25 -3.78
C ASP A 350 6.31 -6.74 -3.55
N ILE A 351 5.43 -6.08 -4.31
CA ILE A 351 5.07 -4.66 -4.11
C ILE A 351 4.37 -4.48 -2.76
N GLU A 352 3.39 -5.31 -2.44
CA GLU A 352 2.66 -5.26 -1.17
C GLU A 352 3.59 -5.47 0.04
N LEU A 353 4.55 -6.40 -0.05
CA LEU A 353 5.56 -6.61 0.98
C LEU A 353 6.46 -5.38 1.17
N ALA A 354 6.97 -4.81 0.08
CA ALA A 354 7.82 -3.61 0.14
C ALA A 354 7.05 -2.39 0.68
N GLN A 355 5.78 -2.24 0.30
CA GLN A 355 4.91 -1.18 0.80
C GLN A 355 4.55 -1.36 2.29
N ALA A 356 4.33 -2.59 2.74
CA ALA A 356 4.14 -2.90 4.15
C ALA A 356 5.40 -2.58 4.96
N GLN A 357 6.59 -2.87 4.43
CA GLN A 357 7.86 -2.54 5.07
C GLN A 357 8.07 -1.02 5.18
N LEU A 358 7.73 -0.25 4.14
CA LEU A 358 7.75 1.21 4.20
C LEU A 358 6.76 1.75 5.24
N SER A 359 5.54 1.23 5.26
CA SER A 359 4.53 1.63 6.26
C SER A 359 5.00 1.35 7.70
N GLN A 360 5.71 0.24 7.91
CA GLN A 360 6.29 -0.11 9.21
C GLN A 360 7.37 0.88 9.65
N THR A 361 8.29 1.26 8.74
CA THR A 361 9.38 2.20 9.05
C THR A 361 8.88 3.63 9.19
N GLU A 362 7.87 4.05 8.43
CA GLU A 362 7.19 5.33 8.62
C GLU A 362 6.50 5.42 9.99
N ALA A 363 5.84 4.33 10.43
CA ALA A 363 5.27 4.26 11.76
C ALA A 363 6.36 4.35 12.86
N ALA A 364 7.52 3.72 12.65
CA ALA A 364 8.66 3.84 13.56
C ALA A 364 9.23 5.27 13.62
N LEU A 365 9.39 5.93 12.47
CA LEU A 365 9.82 7.33 12.39
C LEU A 365 8.84 8.26 13.09
N SER A 366 7.54 8.05 12.89
CA SER A 366 6.49 8.81 13.57
C SER A 366 6.57 8.64 15.10
N ARG A 367 6.78 7.41 15.58
CA ARG A 367 6.98 7.15 17.02
C ARG A 367 8.22 7.86 17.57
N ALA A 368 9.36 7.77 16.89
CA ALA A 368 10.60 8.44 17.30
C ALA A 368 10.42 9.96 17.37
N LYS A 369 9.77 10.56 16.34
CA LYS A 369 9.46 12.00 16.32
C LYS A 369 8.51 12.42 17.45
N GLN A 370 7.51 11.59 17.78
CA GLN A 370 6.61 11.86 18.91
C GLN A 370 7.34 11.80 20.26
N GLN A 371 8.26 10.85 20.45
CA GLN A 371 9.09 10.80 21.65
C GLN A 371 10.00 12.02 21.76
N LEU A 372 10.60 12.47 20.65
CA LEU A 372 11.37 13.71 20.60
C LEU A 372 10.51 14.94 20.95
N ALA A 373 9.28 15.03 20.43
CA ALA A 373 8.37 16.12 20.75
C ALA A 373 8.01 16.18 22.25
N LYS A 374 7.86 15.01 22.91
CA LYS A 374 7.62 14.90 24.35
C LYS A 374 8.80 15.34 25.22
N ALA A 375 9.99 15.52 24.63
CA ALA A 375 11.17 16.02 25.31
C ALA A 375 11.19 17.56 25.47
N ILE A 376 10.20 18.24 24.89
CA ILE A 376 10.06 19.69 24.93
C ILE A 376 8.83 20.02 25.77
N LEU A 377 9.03 20.73 26.87
CA LEU A 377 7.96 21.21 27.73
C LEU A 377 7.51 22.59 27.24
N VAL A 378 6.25 22.68 26.82
CA VAL A 378 5.65 23.94 26.31
C VAL A 378 4.54 24.44 27.20
N ALA A 379 4.29 25.75 27.18
CA ALA A 379 3.17 26.36 27.90
C ALA A 379 1.82 26.04 27.24
N PRO A 380 0.86 25.41 27.95
CA PRO A 380 -0.45 25.07 27.39
C PRO A 380 -1.42 26.27 27.33
N TYR A 381 -1.12 27.35 28.06
CA TYR A 381 -1.85 28.62 28.00
C TYR A 381 -0.94 29.78 28.43
N SER A 382 -1.27 31.00 28.02
CA SER A 382 -0.53 32.19 28.40
C SER A 382 -0.67 32.51 29.90
N GLY A 383 0.45 32.73 30.59
CA GLY A 383 0.48 32.82 32.05
C GLY A 383 1.78 33.39 32.60
N THR A 384 1.93 33.30 33.93
CA THR A 384 3.14 33.69 34.64
C THR A 384 3.71 32.49 35.38
N ILE A 385 5.02 32.33 35.30
CA ILE A 385 5.74 31.23 35.95
C ILE A 385 5.85 31.53 37.44
N THR A 386 5.32 30.66 38.28
CA THR A 386 5.31 30.87 39.74
C THR A 386 6.40 30.09 40.45
N ASN A 387 6.74 28.92 39.94
CA ASN A 387 7.71 28.04 40.55
C ASN A 387 8.43 27.22 39.48
N ILE A 388 9.71 26.96 39.70
CA ILE A 388 10.53 26.03 38.93
C ILE A 388 11.15 25.08 39.95
N GLU A 389 10.77 23.81 39.91
CA GLU A 389 11.12 22.80 40.92
C GLU A 389 12.41 22.03 40.61
N LYS A 390 12.99 22.23 39.43
CA LYS A 390 14.20 21.53 38.95
C LYS A 390 15.21 22.49 38.35
N GLU A 391 16.47 22.05 38.34
CA GLU A 391 17.57 22.77 37.72
C GLU A 391 18.12 22.06 36.47
N GLU A 392 18.86 22.80 35.66
CA GLU A 392 19.58 22.25 34.52
C GLU A 392 20.55 21.16 34.97
N GLY A 393 20.57 20.04 34.26
CA GLY A 393 21.40 18.89 34.56
C GLY A 393 20.75 17.86 35.50
N GLU A 394 19.62 18.17 36.13
CA GLU A 394 18.86 17.21 36.93
C GLU A 394 18.06 16.22 36.07
N MET A 395 17.65 15.11 36.70
CA MET A 395 16.80 14.10 36.06
C MET A 395 15.33 14.41 36.33
N ALA A 396 14.56 14.64 35.27
CA ALA A 396 13.11 14.72 35.32
C ALA A 396 12.51 13.30 35.32
N LYS A 397 11.60 13.02 36.25
CA LYS A 397 10.85 11.76 36.32
C LYS A 397 9.38 12.00 36.04
N LEU A 398 8.69 10.93 35.63
CA LEU A 398 7.26 10.97 35.39
C LEU A 398 6.51 11.21 36.72
N GLY A 399 5.59 12.17 36.74
CA GLY A 399 4.83 12.54 37.93
C GLY A 399 5.46 13.68 38.75
N GLU A 400 6.68 14.13 38.42
CA GLU A 400 7.31 15.27 39.09
C GLU A 400 6.95 16.58 38.37
N SER A 401 6.39 17.53 39.12
CA SER A 401 6.20 18.91 38.67
C SER A 401 7.56 19.54 38.39
N ILE A 402 7.69 20.22 37.24
CA ILE A 402 8.91 20.93 36.85
C ILE A 402 8.66 22.43 36.89
N ILE A 403 7.57 22.89 36.28
CA ILE A 403 7.24 24.32 36.16
C ILE A 403 5.76 24.53 36.47
N SER A 404 5.45 25.42 37.42
CA SER A 404 4.08 25.83 37.71
C SER A 404 3.73 27.12 36.98
N ILE A 405 2.60 27.12 36.25
CA ILE A 405 2.08 28.30 35.56
C ILE A 405 0.70 28.66 36.09
N ILE A 406 0.52 29.94 36.40
CA ILE A 406 -0.80 30.52 36.69
C ILE A 406 -1.26 31.41 35.54
N SER A 407 -2.56 31.42 35.25
CA SER A 407 -3.13 32.25 34.20
C SER A 407 -2.95 33.74 34.50
N PHE A 408 -2.57 34.53 33.49
CA PHE A 408 -2.41 35.97 33.62
C PHE A 408 -3.77 36.68 33.79
N ASN A 409 -3.84 37.65 34.73
CA ASN A 409 -4.97 38.57 34.92
C ASN A 409 -6.37 37.91 35.04
N LYS A 410 -6.42 36.67 35.50
CA LYS A 410 -7.67 35.99 35.81
C LYS A 410 -7.52 35.44 37.22
N PHE A 411 -7.84 36.28 38.20
CA PHE A 411 -7.93 35.88 39.59
C PHE A 411 -9.40 35.70 39.97
N GLN A 412 -9.63 34.91 41.01
CA GLN A 412 -10.92 34.70 41.64
C GLN A 412 -10.69 34.61 43.14
N VAL A 413 -11.70 34.88 43.95
CA VAL A 413 -11.64 34.69 45.41
C VAL A 413 -12.34 33.39 45.74
N GLU A 414 -11.68 32.56 46.53
CA GLU A 414 -12.29 31.42 47.16
C GLU A 414 -12.61 31.77 48.60
N VAL A 415 -13.90 31.76 48.95
CA VAL A 415 -14.38 32.03 50.31
C VAL A 415 -15.13 30.82 50.85
N ASP A 416 -15.00 30.57 52.14
CA ASP A 416 -15.75 29.54 52.84
C ASP A 416 -16.98 30.18 53.51
N ILE A 417 -18.18 29.78 53.08
CA ILE A 417 -19.44 30.31 53.62
C ILE A 417 -20.07 29.27 54.55
N PRO A 418 -20.43 29.62 55.81
CA PRO A 418 -21.10 28.69 56.71
C PRO A 418 -22.41 28.13 56.12
N GLU A 419 -22.76 26.89 56.46
CA GLU A 419 -24.01 26.24 56.04
C GLU A 419 -25.26 27.10 56.31
N ALA A 420 -25.27 27.85 57.41
CA ALA A 420 -26.38 28.72 57.78
C ALA A 420 -26.64 29.88 56.79
N ASP A 421 -25.65 30.25 55.99
CA ASP A 421 -25.70 31.40 55.08
C ASP A 421 -25.58 31.00 53.60
N VAL A 422 -24.98 29.85 53.27
CA VAL A 422 -24.83 29.41 51.87
C VAL A 422 -26.17 29.29 51.14
N GLY A 423 -27.24 28.89 51.84
CA GLY A 423 -28.58 28.75 51.24
C GLY A 423 -29.20 30.07 50.75
N LYS A 424 -28.61 31.21 51.12
CA LYS A 424 -29.03 32.55 50.66
C LYS A 424 -28.23 33.01 49.46
N VAL A 425 -27.09 32.38 49.17
CA VAL A 425 -26.17 32.78 48.10
C VAL A 425 -26.54 32.04 46.82
N SER A 426 -26.70 32.80 45.73
CA SER A 426 -26.96 32.28 44.39
C SER A 426 -25.81 32.61 43.44
N GLN A 427 -25.70 31.83 42.35
CA GLN A 427 -24.80 32.20 41.26
C GLN A 427 -25.22 33.55 40.67
N GLN A 428 -24.24 34.35 40.23
CA GLN A 428 -24.40 35.72 39.72
C GLN A 428 -24.75 36.79 40.76
N ASP A 429 -24.85 36.45 42.05
CA ASP A 429 -25.01 37.46 43.10
C ASP A 429 -23.86 38.48 43.04
N PRO A 430 -24.17 39.80 43.02
CA PRO A 430 -23.17 40.85 43.04
C PRO A 430 -22.36 40.81 44.34
N THR A 431 -21.06 41.03 44.25
CA THR A 431 -20.17 41.01 45.41
C THR A 431 -19.31 42.26 45.48
N GLU A 432 -19.13 42.79 46.68
CA GLU A 432 -18.08 43.77 46.99
C GLU A 432 -16.89 43.03 47.62
N ILE A 433 -15.73 43.08 46.98
CA ILE A 433 -14.50 42.42 47.42
C ILE A 433 -13.52 43.49 47.91
N THR A 434 -13.01 43.33 49.13
CA THR A 434 -11.94 44.18 49.69
C THR A 434 -10.72 43.31 49.96
N LEU A 435 -9.57 43.70 49.44
CA LEU A 435 -8.32 42.99 49.68
C LEU A 435 -7.60 43.62 50.87
N ASP A 436 -7.06 42.82 51.78
CA ASP A 436 -6.32 43.36 52.94
C ASP A 436 -5.11 44.19 52.52
N ALA A 437 -4.52 43.85 51.36
CA ALA A 437 -3.42 44.62 50.75
C ALA A 437 -3.86 45.99 50.19
N PHE A 438 -5.16 46.21 49.97
CA PHE A 438 -5.75 47.43 49.41
C PHE A 438 -7.06 47.80 50.16
N PRO A 439 -6.98 48.19 51.45
CA PRO A 439 -8.17 48.37 52.29
C PRO A 439 -9.08 49.51 51.82
N ASP A 440 -8.54 50.51 51.13
CA ASP A 440 -9.28 51.66 50.62
C ASP A 440 -9.93 51.43 49.25
N TYR A 441 -9.70 50.27 48.62
CA TYR A 441 -10.19 49.96 47.28
C TYR A 441 -11.18 48.79 47.30
N LYS A 442 -12.38 49.04 46.76
CA LYS A 442 -13.42 48.02 46.61
C LYS A 442 -13.44 47.52 45.18
N PHE A 443 -13.27 46.21 45.02
CA PHE A 443 -13.43 45.54 43.74
C PHE A 443 -14.85 45.00 43.62
N LEU A 444 -15.45 45.17 42.45
CA LEU A 444 -16.74 44.57 42.14
C LEU A 444 -16.54 43.19 41.50
N GLY A 445 -17.48 42.29 41.79
CA GLY A 445 -17.41 40.92 41.33
C GLY A 445 -18.75 40.23 41.41
N LYS A 446 -18.76 38.94 41.07
CA LYS A 446 -19.95 38.09 41.12
C LYS A 446 -19.62 36.68 41.55
N VAL A 447 -20.59 36.01 42.18
CA VAL A 447 -20.48 34.57 42.46
C VAL A 447 -20.45 33.78 41.15
N ILE A 448 -19.33 33.10 40.87
CA ILE A 448 -19.16 32.24 39.69
C ILE A 448 -19.65 30.83 39.98
N LYS A 449 -19.27 30.29 41.14
CA LYS A 449 -19.49 28.87 41.47
C LYS A 449 -19.73 28.71 42.97
N ILE A 450 -20.62 27.79 43.31
CA ILE A 450 -20.84 27.31 44.67
C ILE A 450 -20.56 25.81 44.59
N ASP A 451 -19.57 25.33 45.33
CA ASP A 451 -19.24 23.91 45.35
C ASP A 451 -20.33 23.15 46.11
N PRO A 452 -20.83 22.03 45.57
CA PRO A 452 -21.92 21.28 46.19
C PRO A 452 -21.45 20.44 47.39
N ALA A 453 -20.14 20.22 47.54
CA ALA A 453 -19.56 19.42 48.62
C ALA A 453 -19.19 20.30 49.81
N GLU A 454 -19.46 19.81 51.01
CA GLU A 454 -19.11 20.48 52.25
C GLU A 454 -17.59 20.47 52.51
N THR A 455 -17.12 21.48 53.23
CA THR A 455 -15.77 21.56 53.81
C THR A 455 -15.92 21.77 55.32
N ILE A 456 -15.36 20.87 56.11
CA ILE A 456 -15.44 20.94 57.57
C ILE A 456 -14.20 21.65 58.10
N ILE A 457 -14.38 22.81 58.72
CA ILE A 457 -13.30 23.58 59.35
C ILE A 457 -13.58 23.64 60.85
N GLN A 458 -12.73 23.00 61.65
CA GLN A 458 -12.85 22.95 63.12
C GLN A 458 -14.23 22.48 63.61
N GLY A 459 -14.84 21.53 62.89
CA GLY A 459 -16.15 20.95 63.24
C GLY A 459 -17.37 21.76 62.79
N VAL A 460 -17.17 22.88 62.08
CA VAL A 460 -18.25 23.67 61.47
C VAL A 460 -18.29 23.41 59.95
N VAL A 461 -19.50 23.26 59.42
CA VAL A 461 -19.76 22.97 58.00
C VAL A 461 -19.73 24.28 57.21
N TYR A 462 -18.86 24.33 56.20
CA TYR A 462 -18.76 25.40 55.23
C TYR A 462 -19.00 24.87 53.82
N TYR A 463 -19.38 25.77 52.92
CA TYR A 463 -19.44 25.53 51.49
C TYR A 463 -18.55 26.53 50.79
N LYS A 464 -17.73 26.01 49.89
CA LYS A 464 -16.75 26.80 49.16
C LYS A 464 -17.44 27.56 48.03
N VAL A 465 -17.30 28.87 48.03
CA VAL A 465 -17.86 29.76 47.01
C VAL A 465 -16.74 30.47 46.28
N THR A 466 -16.74 30.36 44.96
CA THR A 466 -15.81 31.05 44.08
C THR A 466 -16.45 32.32 43.54
N VAL A 467 -15.79 33.44 43.78
CA VAL A 467 -16.21 34.78 43.38
C VAL A 467 -15.25 35.33 42.34
N GLY A 468 -15.78 35.74 41.19
CA GLY A 468 -15.01 36.37 40.13
C GLY A 468 -14.88 37.86 40.34
N PHE A 469 -13.76 38.42 39.87
CA PHE A 469 -13.61 39.87 39.72
C PHE A 469 -14.16 40.30 38.36
N ASP A 470 -14.94 41.38 38.33
CA ASP A 470 -15.39 41.97 37.06
C ASP A 470 -14.22 42.61 36.31
N GLU A 471 -13.35 43.32 37.04
CA GLU A 471 -12.11 43.92 36.53
C GLU A 471 -10.92 43.63 37.48
N PRO A 472 -10.11 42.61 37.19
CA PRO A 472 -8.93 42.32 38.02
C PRO A 472 -7.81 43.35 37.81
N ASP A 473 -7.27 43.87 38.92
CA ASP A 473 -6.14 44.80 38.92
C ASP A 473 -4.80 44.06 38.79
N LYS A 474 -3.87 44.62 38.01
CA LYS A 474 -2.54 44.05 37.76
C LYS A 474 -1.68 43.88 39.02
N ARG A 475 -2.02 44.58 40.12
CA ARG A 475 -1.30 44.52 41.40
C ARG A 475 -1.76 43.35 42.27
N MET A 476 -2.85 42.68 41.91
CA MET A 476 -3.34 41.51 42.63
C MET A 476 -2.36 40.34 42.49
N LYS A 477 -2.19 39.58 43.58
CA LYS A 477 -1.35 38.38 43.61
C LYS A 477 -2.13 37.23 44.21
N SER A 478 -1.82 36.01 43.76
CA SER A 478 -2.33 34.78 44.37
C SER A 478 -1.92 34.72 45.86
N GLY A 479 -2.82 34.25 46.71
CA GLY A 479 -2.63 34.11 48.16
C GLY A 479 -2.98 35.35 48.99
N MET A 480 -3.43 36.45 48.37
CA MET A 480 -3.92 37.61 49.12
C MET A 480 -5.21 37.27 49.86
N THR A 481 -5.36 37.74 51.11
CA THR A 481 -6.62 37.67 51.84
C THR A 481 -7.63 38.65 51.25
N ALA A 482 -8.85 38.18 51.06
CA ALA A 482 -9.95 38.93 50.50
C ALA A 482 -11.19 38.79 51.40
N ASN A 483 -11.79 39.92 51.76
CA ASN A 483 -13.09 39.97 52.40
C ASN A 483 -14.15 40.19 51.33
N VAL A 484 -15.14 39.33 51.26
CA VAL A 484 -16.18 39.36 50.25
C VAL A 484 -17.53 39.56 50.91
N ASP A 485 -18.20 40.65 50.53
CA ASP A 485 -19.59 40.92 50.87
C ASP A 485 -20.46 40.53 49.66
N ILE A 486 -21.15 39.40 49.77
CA ILE A 486 -22.08 38.91 48.75
C ILE A 486 -23.45 39.53 49.00
N ILE A 487 -23.97 40.24 48.00
CA ILE A 487 -25.29 40.88 48.04
C ILE A 487 -26.32 39.85 47.54
N THR A 488 -26.98 39.17 48.48
CA THR A 488 -27.93 38.09 48.18
C THR A 488 -29.31 38.59 47.79
N GLU A 489 -29.73 39.73 48.35
CA GLU A 489 -31.02 40.33 48.03
C GLU A 489 -30.99 41.85 48.27
N THR A 490 -31.52 42.62 47.32
CA THR A 490 -31.72 44.07 47.47
C THR A 490 -33.19 44.38 47.26
N LYS A 491 -33.81 45.04 48.26
CA LYS A 491 -35.18 45.52 48.16
C LYS A 491 -35.24 47.02 48.35
N GLU A 492 -35.73 47.69 47.33
CA GLU A 492 -35.88 49.15 47.32
C GLU A 492 -37.28 49.57 47.78
N ASN A 493 -37.35 50.73 48.44
CA ASN A 493 -38.61 51.35 48.86
C ASN A 493 -39.51 50.49 49.78
N VAL A 494 -38.91 49.64 50.61
CA VAL A 494 -39.62 48.78 51.58
C VAL A 494 -39.68 49.42 52.96
N LEU A 495 -40.71 49.07 53.75
CA LEU A 495 -40.83 49.55 55.12
C LEU A 495 -39.80 48.80 55.97
N ALA A 496 -38.84 49.54 56.52
CA ALA A 496 -37.77 48.99 57.34
C ALA A 496 -37.98 49.39 58.80
N VAL A 497 -37.80 48.44 59.71
CA VAL A 497 -37.73 48.74 61.16
C VAL A 497 -36.46 48.16 61.75
N PRO A 498 -35.84 48.81 62.75
CA PRO A 498 -34.71 48.20 63.45
C PRO A 498 -35.11 46.86 64.05
N GLN A 499 -34.23 45.86 63.99
CA GLN A 499 -34.52 44.50 64.49
C GLN A 499 -35.03 44.49 65.94
N GLY A 500 -34.52 45.37 66.81
CA GLY A 500 -34.97 45.49 68.20
C GLY A 500 -36.45 45.84 68.36
N ALA A 501 -37.11 46.36 67.33
CA ALA A 501 -38.53 46.66 67.34
C ALA A 501 -39.45 45.45 67.09
N VAL A 502 -38.91 44.36 66.54
CA VAL A 502 -39.69 43.16 66.23
C VAL A 502 -39.59 42.20 67.41
N LEU A 503 -40.72 41.97 68.06
CA LEU A 503 -40.86 41.05 69.18
C LEU A 503 -41.45 39.72 68.71
N ALA A 504 -40.90 38.60 69.18
CA ALA A 504 -41.48 37.29 68.97
C ALA A 504 -42.29 36.88 70.22
N LYS A 505 -43.61 36.70 70.08
CA LYS A 505 -44.50 36.28 71.17
C LYS A 505 -45.46 35.22 70.61
N ASP A 506 -45.52 34.07 71.27
CA ASP A 506 -46.34 32.90 70.89
C ASP A 506 -46.14 32.46 69.41
N GLY A 507 -44.89 32.52 68.93
CA GLY A 507 -44.53 32.13 67.56
C GLY A 507 -44.92 33.15 66.48
N GLN A 508 -45.55 34.28 66.84
CA GLN A 508 -45.92 35.34 65.91
C GLN A 508 -45.00 36.57 66.08
N LYS A 509 -44.59 37.17 64.97
CA LYS A 509 -43.80 38.40 64.96
C LYS A 509 -44.74 39.60 65.13
N MET A 510 -44.45 40.44 66.11
CA MET A 510 -45.25 41.61 66.43
C MET A 510 -44.37 42.84 66.61
N VAL A 511 -44.92 43.99 66.28
CA VAL A 511 -44.29 45.29 66.49
C VAL A 511 -45.23 46.15 67.32
N ARG A 512 -44.68 46.96 68.21
CA ARG A 512 -45.44 47.91 69.02
C ARG A 512 -45.46 49.26 68.33
N ILE A 513 -46.64 49.72 67.92
CA ILE A 513 -46.83 51.06 67.34
C ILE A 513 -47.43 52.03 68.36
N LEU A 514 -47.09 53.30 68.20
CA LEU A 514 -47.68 54.42 68.93
C LEU A 514 -48.85 55.01 68.13
N GLU A 515 -50.08 54.87 68.63
CA GLU A 515 -51.28 55.46 68.05
C GLU A 515 -51.81 56.52 69.03
N GLY A 516 -51.27 57.74 68.95
CA GLY A 516 -51.54 58.81 69.94
C GLY A 516 -50.75 58.63 71.24
N LYS A 517 -51.43 58.38 72.37
CA LYS A 517 -50.80 58.06 73.67
C LYS A 517 -50.81 56.55 74.00
N ASP A 518 -51.48 55.73 73.20
CA ASP A 518 -51.63 54.30 73.46
C ASP A 518 -50.64 53.45 72.65
N ILE A 519 -50.17 52.35 73.27
CA ILE A 519 -49.28 51.37 72.65
C ILE A 519 -50.12 50.20 72.14
N LYS A 520 -50.04 49.93 70.83
CA LYS A 520 -50.76 48.82 70.20
C LYS A 520 -49.79 47.78 69.67
N GLU A 521 -50.00 46.52 70.04
CA GLU A 521 -49.29 45.39 69.46
C GLU A 521 -49.92 45.07 68.10
N VAL A 522 -49.16 45.23 67.03
CA VAL A 522 -49.57 44.91 65.67
C VAL A 522 -48.79 43.72 65.20
N LYS A 523 -49.53 42.70 64.75
CA LYS A 523 -48.93 41.55 64.08
C LYS A 523 -48.32 42.00 62.76
N VAL A 524 -47.06 41.64 62.53
CA VAL A 524 -46.36 41.98 61.30
C VAL A 524 -45.85 40.71 60.62
N GLU A 525 -45.86 40.74 59.29
CA GLU A 525 -45.09 39.79 58.50
C GLU A 525 -43.77 40.45 58.14
N THR A 526 -42.67 39.77 58.45
CA THR A 526 -41.32 40.29 58.18
C THR A 526 -40.72 39.60 56.97
N GLY A 527 -40.04 40.36 56.13
CA GLY A 527 -39.26 39.82 55.03
C GLY A 527 -37.78 39.71 55.40
N ILE A 528 -36.91 40.20 54.52
CA ILE A 528 -35.47 40.06 54.66
C ILE A 528 -34.91 40.85 55.84
N ARG A 529 -33.77 40.37 56.36
CA ARG A 529 -32.97 41.10 57.35
C ARG A 529 -31.81 41.77 56.64
N GLY A 530 -31.76 43.10 56.75
CA GLY A 530 -30.68 43.93 56.21
C GLY A 530 -29.40 43.83 57.02
N SER A 531 -28.27 44.05 56.35
CA SER A 531 -26.93 44.03 56.95
C SER A 531 -26.72 45.10 58.04
N ARG A 532 -27.51 46.19 58.02
CA ARG A 532 -27.47 47.27 59.03
C ARG A 532 -28.36 47.01 60.26
N GLY A 533 -28.88 45.79 60.42
CA GLY A 533 -29.76 45.44 61.54
C GLY A 533 -31.21 45.88 61.36
N GLU A 534 -31.62 46.17 60.13
CA GLU A 534 -32.99 46.49 59.73
C GLU A 534 -33.75 45.20 59.37
N ILE A 535 -35.05 45.16 59.62
CA ILE A 535 -35.96 44.10 59.20
C ILE A 535 -37.01 44.70 58.28
N GLU A 536 -37.18 44.08 57.12
CA GLU A 536 -38.27 44.41 56.20
C GLU A 536 -39.62 44.03 56.80
N ILE A 537 -40.60 44.91 56.69
CA ILE A 537 -42.00 44.65 57.06
C ILE A 537 -42.85 44.56 55.79
N LEU A 538 -43.35 43.36 55.51
CA LEU A 538 -44.20 43.04 54.35
C LEU A 538 -45.65 43.49 54.57
N SER A 539 -46.16 43.30 55.79
CA SER A 539 -47.53 43.65 56.15
C SER A 539 -47.66 44.01 57.64
N GLY A 540 -48.68 44.82 57.96
CA GLY A 540 -49.02 45.22 59.33
C GLY A 540 -48.70 46.68 59.68
N LEU A 541 -47.72 47.31 59.03
CA LEU A 541 -47.31 48.69 59.31
C LEU A 541 -47.50 49.63 58.10
N LYS A 542 -47.64 50.93 58.38
CA LYS A 542 -47.71 51.99 57.37
C LYS A 542 -46.53 52.95 57.51
N LYS A 543 -46.17 53.60 56.40
CA LYS A 543 -45.15 54.67 56.39
C LYS A 543 -45.60 55.79 57.35
N GLY A 544 -44.73 56.17 58.28
CA GLY A 544 -45.00 57.19 59.28
C GLY A 544 -45.48 56.65 60.64
N ASP A 545 -45.70 55.35 60.78
CA ASP A 545 -45.98 54.74 62.08
C ASP A 545 -44.75 54.90 63.00
N ARG A 546 -44.99 55.16 64.29
CA ARG A 546 -43.92 55.25 65.29
C ARG A 546 -43.79 53.92 65.99
N VAL A 547 -42.71 53.21 65.69
CA VAL A 547 -42.47 51.87 66.17
C VAL A 547 -41.53 51.90 67.36
N ILE A 548 -41.92 51.27 68.46
CA ILE A 548 -41.10 51.20 69.67
C ILE A 548 -39.94 50.22 69.44
N THR A 549 -38.71 50.71 69.50
CA THR A 549 -37.48 49.93 69.33
C THR A 549 -36.92 49.43 70.66
N PHE A 550 -37.24 50.12 71.75
CA PHE A 550 -36.78 49.78 73.10
C PHE A 550 -37.73 50.35 74.15
N ILE A 551 -38.15 49.54 75.12
CA ILE A 551 -38.88 49.99 76.32
C ILE A 551 -37.92 49.91 77.49
N LYS A 552 -37.70 51.03 78.17
CA LYS A 552 -36.90 51.06 79.40
C LYS A 552 -37.76 50.41 80.49
N LYS A 553 -37.42 49.17 80.83
CA LYS A 553 -38.09 48.42 81.90
C LYS A 553 -37.87 49.06 83.26
#